data_AF-X1NSX9-F1
#
_entry.id   AF-X1NSX9-F1
#
_cell.length_a   1.000
_cell.length_b   1.000
_cell.length_c   1.000
_cell.angle_alpha   90.00
_cell.angle_beta   90.00
_cell.angle_gamma   90.00
#
_symmetry.space_group_name_H-M   'P 1'
#
loop_
_entity.id
_entity.type
_entity.pdbx_description
1 polymer ?
#
loop_
_entity_poly.entity_id
_entity_poly.type
_entity_poly.pdbx_seq_one_letter_code
_entity_poly.pdbx_strand_id
1 'polypeptide(L)'
;ILQCGAEMGAGFSKFVGTGNEADLHFEDFVEYLGQDDETKVITGYIEGLREGKRFFRLAKSITKGKPIVVVKVGKTEAGAKAAKSHTSAIAGSNTIYDVMFKQAGVIRVGDVGELFDVASALLRLPLPKGNRVGVLTSGGGFACVVSDACESLGLEMASLSPHTVERLNAVLPPRWPHANPIDTVAAGFVTYPCLWPLMEDDNIDALLVVDAIGYSVMMHQWASYAPLPLREKADEIFGREEEEELKGLDKLFEYMDKYQKPVIISGNLTG
;
A
#
# COMPACT_ATOMS: atom_id res chain seq x y z
N ILE A 1 9.04 14.50 6.82
CA ILE A 1 8.74 14.18 5.40
C ILE A 1 9.99 13.73 4.67
N LEU A 2 11.01 14.57 4.45
CA LEU A 2 12.23 14.15 3.73
C LEU A 2 12.94 12.93 4.35
N GLN A 3 13.13 12.92 5.67
CA GLN A 3 13.73 11.77 6.36
C GLN A 3 12.90 10.50 6.18
N CYS A 4 11.61 10.54 6.54
CA CYS A 4 10.69 9.40 6.37
C CYS A 4 10.62 8.93 4.91
N GLY A 5 10.61 9.86 3.94
CA GLY A 5 10.67 9.52 2.52
C GLY A 5 11.97 8.81 2.15
N ALA A 6 13.11 9.24 2.68
CA ALA A 6 14.38 8.54 2.45
C ALA A 6 14.38 7.13 3.06
N GLU A 7 13.87 6.97 4.29
CA GLU A 7 13.73 5.67 4.97
C GLU A 7 12.80 4.72 4.19
N MET A 8 11.77 5.24 3.54
CA MET A 8 10.83 4.48 2.71
C MET A 8 11.27 4.34 1.24
N GLY A 9 12.47 4.81 0.87
CA GLY A 9 12.98 4.74 -0.50
C GLY A 9 12.17 5.56 -1.53
N ALA A 10 11.53 6.64 -1.08
CA ALA A 10 10.75 7.53 -1.94
C ALA A 10 11.66 8.49 -2.72
N GLY A 11 11.47 8.54 -4.04
CA GLY A 11 12.07 9.56 -4.91
C GLY A 11 11.16 10.78 -5.05
N PHE A 12 11.73 11.98 -5.08
CA PHE A 12 11.00 13.24 -5.27
C PHE A 12 11.41 13.90 -6.60
N SER A 13 10.45 14.17 -7.48
CA SER A 13 10.68 15.03 -8.66
C SER A 13 10.90 16.49 -8.25
N LYS A 14 10.10 16.95 -7.27
CA LYS A 14 10.16 18.28 -6.67
C LYS A 14 9.84 18.18 -5.17
N PHE A 15 10.45 19.06 -4.39
CA PHE A 15 10.09 19.27 -2.98
C PHE A 15 9.98 20.77 -2.72
N VAL A 16 8.85 21.20 -2.15
CA VAL A 16 8.57 22.62 -1.88
C VAL A 16 8.10 22.77 -0.44
N GLY A 17 8.78 23.62 0.33
CA GLY A 17 8.28 24.10 1.62
C GLY A 17 7.51 25.40 1.42
N THR A 18 6.19 25.39 1.61
CA THR A 18 5.34 26.57 1.36
C THR A 18 5.41 27.62 2.49
N GLY A 19 5.89 27.22 3.67
CA GLY A 19 6.11 28.13 4.79
C GLY A 19 4.83 28.85 5.21
N ASN A 20 4.89 30.19 5.28
CA ASN A 20 3.75 31.01 5.70
C ASN A 20 2.68 31.22 4.62
N GLU A 21 2.99 30.87 3.36
CA GLU A 21 2.09 31.09 2.21
C GLU A 21 1.65 32.56 2.10
N ALA A 22 2.62 33.48 2.09
CA ALA A 22 2.37 34.94 2.05
C ALA A 22 2.11 35.48 0.64
N ASP A 23 2.55 34.74 -0.39
CA ASP A 23 2.40 35.10 -1.80
C ASP A 23 1.91 33.87 -2.58
N LEU A 24 2.77 32.86 -2.74
CA LEU A 24 2.38 31.58 -3.30
C LEU A 24 1.79 30.67 -2.21
N HIS A 25 0.68 30.02 -2.56
CA HIS A 25 -0.06 29.09 -1.73
C HIS A 25 0.09 27.65 -2.22
N PHE A 26 -0.35 26.68 -1.42
CA PHE A 26 -0.38 25.27 -1.82
C PHE A 26 -1.08 25.06 -3.18
N GLU A 27 -2.14 25.81 -3.45
CA GLU A 27 -2.92 25.73 -4.69
C GLU A 27 -2.11 26.07 -5.94
N ASP A 28 -1.14 26.99 -5.85
CA ASP A 28 -0.28 27.37 -6.98
C ASP A 28 0.66 26.23 -7.37
N PHE A 29 1.21 25.54 -6.37
CA PHE A 29 2.06 24.38 -6.60
C PHE A 29 1.25 23.19 -7.12
N VAL A 30 0.02 22.99 -6.65
CA VAL A 30 -0.88 21.96 -7.19
C VAL A 30 -1.20 22.24 -8.67
N GLU A 31 -1.46 23.49 -9.04
CA GLU A 31 -1.68 23.87 -10.44
C GLU A 31 -0.45 23.59 -11.31
N TYR A 32 0.74 24.03 -10.87
CA TYR A 32 2.00 23.76 -11.56
C TYR A 32 2.28 22.25 -11.70
N LEU A 33 2.25 21.52 -10.59
CA LEU A 33 2.53 20.08 -10.56
C LEU A 33 1.48 19.26 -11.33
N GLY A 34 0.26 19.78 -11.47
CA GLY A 34 -0.77 19.20 -12.31
C GLY A 34 -0.34 19.08 -13.77
N GLN A 35 0.37 20.09 -14.28
CA GLN A 35 0.87 20.17 -15.66
C GLN A 35 2.28 19.60 -15.85
N ASP A 36 2.98 19.26 -14.76
CA ASP A 36 4.36 18.78 -14.82
C ASP A 36 4.45 17.28 -15.17
N ASP A 37 5.06 16.94 -16.30
CA ASP A 37 5.15 15.56 -16.79
C ASP A 37 6.06 14.66 -15.95
N GLU A 38 7.05 15.24 -15.24
CA GLU A 38 7.93 14.50 -14.33
C GLU A 38 7.21 14.06 -13.06
N THR A 39 6.17 14.78 -12.66
CA THR A 39 5.40 14.49 -11.45
C THR A 39 4.27 13.52 -11.74
N LYS A 40 4.31 12.32 -11.15
CA LYS A 40 3.28 11.27 -11.34
C LYS A 40 2.24 11.20 -10.22
N VAL A 41 2.60 11.60 -9.01
CA VAL A 41 1.70 11.70 -7.85
C VAL A 41 2.03 13.00 -7.12
N ILE A 42 1.01 13.77 -6.75
CA ILE A 42 1.16 14.99 -5.95
C ILE A 42 0.89 14.63 -4.50
N THR A 43 1.86 14.84 -3.62
CA THR A 43 1.69 14.67 -2.18
C THR A 43 1.72 16.02 -1.47
N GLY A 44 0.96 16.15 -0.38
CA GLY A 44 0.89 17.41 0.37
C GLY A 44 0.69 17.20 1.86
N TYR A 45 1.40 17.99 2.67
CA TYR A 45 1.09 18.17 4.09
C TYR A 45 0.49 19.56 4.24
N ILE A 46 -0.80 19.64 4.59
CA ILE A 46 -1.54 20.90 4.57
C ILE A 46 -2.15 21.19 5.94
N GLU A 47 -1.96 22.42 6.42
CA GLU A 47 -2.61 22.93 7.63
C GLU A 47 -3.96 23.57 7.29
N GLY A 48 -4.08 24.15 6.11
CA GLY A 48 -5.27 24.80 5.59
C GLY A 48 -5.12 25.10 4.10
N LEU A 49 -6.17 25.63 3.51
CA LEU A 49 -6.19 26.14 2.13
C LEU A 49 -6.56 27.62 2.15
N ARG A 50 -5.79 28.45 1.45
CA ARG A 50 -6.07 29.88 1.32
C ARG A 50 -7.19 30.12 0.31
N GLU A 51 -7.25 29.29 -0.74
CA GLU A 51 -8.18 29.42 -1.86
C GLU A 51 -8.96 28.12 -2.11
N GLY A 52 -9.66 27.61 -1.09
CA GLY A 52 -10.32 26.29 -1.15
C GLY A 52 -11.23 26.04 -2.36
N LYS A 53 -11.94 27.06 -2.88
CA LYS A 53 -12.74 26.94 -4.11
C LYS A 53 -11.87 26.72 -5.37
N ARG A 54 -10.73 27.40 -5.45
CA ARG A 54 -9.75 27.22 -6.52
C ARG A 54 -9.12 25.84 -6.41
N PHE A 55 -8.66 25.46 -5.21
CA PHE A 55 -8.16 24.10 -4.94
C PHE A 55 -9.13 23.03 -5.41
N PHE A 56 -10.41 23.11 -5.02
CA PHE A 56 -11.43 22.13 -5.41
C PHE A 56 -11.54 21.97 -6.93
N ARG A 57 -11.55 23.07 -7.69
CA ARG A 57 -11.61 23.03 -9.16
C ARG A 57 -10.36 22.41 -9.77
N LEU A 58 -9.18 22.82 -9.30
CA LEU A 58 -7.89 22.29 -9.75
C LEU A 58 -7.81 20.79 -9.46
N ALA A 59 -7.98 20.40 -8.20
CA ALA A 59 -7.90 19.02 -7.75
C ALA A 59 -8.86 18.12 -8.53
N LYS A 60 -10.14 18.51 -8.66
CA LYS A 60 -11.14 17.74 -9.42
C LYS A 60 -10.78 17.54 -10.90
N SER A 61 -10.01 18.44 -11.49
CA SER A 61 -9.51 18.30 -12.86
C SER A 61 -8.27 17.40 -12.91
N ILE A 62 -7.31 17.63 -12.01
CA ILE A 62 -6.01 16.97 -11.99
C ILE A 62 -6.14 15.49 -11.62
N THR A 63 -6.97 15.15 -10.62
CA THR A 63 -7.16 13.78 -10.10
C THR A 63 -7.73 12.80 -11.11
N LYS A 64 -8.22 13.28 -12.27
CA LYS A 64 -8.64 12.42 -13.39
C LYS A 64 -7.47 11.70 -14.06
N GLY A 65 -6.26 12.23 -13.95
CA GLY A 65 -5.06 11.65 -14.55
C GLY A 65 -3.85 11.57 -13.63
N LYS A 66 -3.82 12.38 -12.56
CA LYS A 66 -2.69 12.47 -11.63
C LYS A 66 -3.20 12.47 -10.19
N PRO A 67 -2.93 11.41 -9.40
CA PRO A 67 -3.42 11.32 -8.03
C PRO A 67 -2.88 12.46 -7.15
N ILE A 68 -3.72 12.90 -6.21
CA ILE A 68 -3.35 13.84 -5.16
C ILE A 68 -3.60 13.18 -3.81
N VAL A 69 -2.56 13.06 -2.99
CA VAL A 69 -2.61 12.46 -1.65
C VAL A 69 -2.21 13.51 -0.62
N VAL A 70 -3.03 13.72 0.41
CA VAL A 70 -2.77 14.78 1.41
C VAL A 70 -2.88 14.30 2.85
N VAL A 71 -1.94 14.74 3.67
CA VAL A 71 -2.08 14.78 5.13
C VAL A 71 -2.68 16.13 5.49
N LYS A 72 -3.95 16.14 5.93
CA LYS A 72 -4.60 17.35 6.46
C LYS A 72 -4.58 17.33 7.98
N VAL A 73 -3.72 18.15 8.57
CA VAL A 73 -3.61 18.27 10.03
C VAL A 73 -4.70 19.14 10.64
N GLY A 74 -4.84 19.11 11.96
CA GLY A 74 -5.94 19.77 12.67
C GLY A 74 -7.28 19.02 12.59
N LYS A 75 -7.25 17.69 12.52
CA LYS A 75 -8.46 16.83 12.45
C LYS A 75 -9.32 16.88 13.72
N THR A 76 -8.70 17.00 14.88
CA THR A 76 -9.41 17.09 16.17
C THR A 76 -9.66 18.55 16.53
N GLU A 77 -10.59 18.82 17.45
CA GLU A 77 -10.80 20.19 17.95
C GLU A 77 -9.52 20.75 18.57
N ALA A 78 -8.79 19.94 19.34
CA ALA A 78 -7.49 20.31 19.91
C ALA A 78 -6.44 20.60 18.82
N GLY A 79 -6.34 19.75 17.81
CA GLY A 79 -5.43 19.96 16.69
C GLY A 79 -5.81 21.18 15.85
N ALA A 80 -7.10 21.43 15.62
CA ALA A 80 -7.59 22.60 14.90
C ALA A 80 -7.28 23.89 15.67
N LYS A 81 -7.44 23.88 17.00
CA LYS A 81 -7.02 25.00 17.88
C LYS A 81 -5.52 25.25 17.79
N ALA A 82 -4.70 24.20 17.88
CA ALA A 82 -3.24 24.30 17.77
C ALA A 82 -2.80 24.83 16.40
N ALA A 83 -3.36 24.32 15.30
CA ALA A 83 -3.10 24.80 13.96
C ALA A 83 -3.51 26.28 13.79
N LYS A 84 -4.69 26.66 14.31
CA LYS A 84 -5.18 28.04 14.25
C LYS A 84 -4.26 29.03 14.98
N SER A 85 -3.66 28.64 16.11
CA SER A 85 -2.66 29.46 16.80
C SER A 85 -1.33 29.56 16.06
N HIS A 86 -1.05 28.63 15.13
CA HIS A 86 0.21 28.56 14.41
C HIS A 86 0.19 29.29 13.06
N THR A 87 -0.89 29.18 12.27
CA THR A 87 -0.86 29.62 10.86
C THR A 87 -1.79 30.77 10.47
N SER A 88 -2.52 31.36 11.42
CA SER A 88 -3.50 32.45 11.17
C SER A 88 -4.53 32.14 10.05
N ALA A 89 -4.57 30.90 9.56
CA ALA A 89 -5.51 30.42 8.59
C ALA A 89 -6.81 30.05 9.31
N ILE A 90 -7.95 30.38 8.70
CA ILE A 90 -9.24 29.95 9.23
C ILE A 90 -9.28 28.43 9.14
N ALA A 91 -9.19 27.74 10.28
CA ALA A 91 -9.41 26.31 10.36
C ALA A 91 -10.83 26.00 9.85
N GLY A 92 -10.94 25.61 8.58
CA GLY A 92 -12.19 25.15 7.99
C GLY A 92 -12.68 23.89 8.69
N SER A 93 -13.99 23.68 8.73
CA SER A 93 -14.58 22.47 9.32
C SER A 93 -13.98 21.22 8.67
N ASN A 94 -13.54 20.25 9.47
CA ASN A 94 -12.99 18.99 8.97
C ASN A 94 -13.98 18.25 8.06
N THR A 95 -15.27 18.31 8.37
CA THR A 95 -16.34 17.76 7.52
C THR A 95 -16.35 18.38 6.12
N ILE A 96 -16.07 19.68 6.01
CA ILE A 96 -16.00 20.37 4.70
C ILE A 96 -14.79 19.86 3.91
N TYR A 97 -13.64 19.70 4.56
CA TYR A 97 -12.46 19.12 3.91
C TYR A 97 -12.72 17.68 3.44
N ASP A 98 -13.33 16.84 4.27
CA ASP A 98 -13.64 15.44 3.93
C ASP A 98 -14.56 15.35 2.70
N VAL A 99 -15.64 16.13 2.68
CA VAL A 99 -16.58 16.17 1.55
C VAL A 99 -15.89 16.72 0.29
N MET A 100 -15.14 17.81 0.42
CA MET A 100 -14.44 18.43 -0.70
C MET A 100 -13.39 17.50 -1.31
N PHE A 101 -12.56 16.85 -0.49
CA PHE A 101 -11.55 15.90 -0.95
C PHE A 101 -12.20 14.70 -1.64
N LYS A 102 -13.25 14.12 -1.04
CA LYS A 102 -14.01 13.02 -1.64
C LYS A 102 -14.60 13.40 -3.00
N GLN A 103 -15.18 14.60 -3.13
CA GLN A 103 -15.75 15.09 -4.39
C GLN A 103 -14.70 15.47 -5.45
N ALA A 104 -13.49 15.85 -5.00
CA ALA A 104 -12.38 16.19 -5.87
C ALA A 104 -11.50 15.00 -6.25
N GLY A 105 -11.72 13.81 -5.67
CA GLY A 105 -10.85 12.65 -5.88
C GLY A 105 -9.49 12.77 -5.19
N VAL A 106 -9.38 13.61 -4.16
CA VAL A 106 -8.17 13.75 -3.35
C VAL A 106 -8.19 12.67 -2.26
N ILE A 107 -7.10 11.91 -2.14
CA ILE A 107 -6.95 10.87 -1.13
C ILE A 107 -6.41 11.54 0.14
N ARG A 108 -7.21 11.56 1.20
CA ARG A 108 -6.78 12.05 2.52
C ARG A 108 -6.26 10.88 3.34
N VAL A 109 -5.06 11.03 3.88
CA VAL A 109 -4.42 10.04 4.77
C VAL A 109 -4.20 10.62 6.18
N GLY A 110 -3.97 9.74 7.16
CA GLY A 110 -3.85 10.08 8.57
C GLY A 110 -2.50 10.67 8.95
N ASP A 111 -1.42 10.16 8.35
CA ASP A 111 -0.05 10.55 8.68
C ASP A 111 0.90 10.44 7.47
N VAL A 112 2.17 10.76 7.73
CA VAL A 112 3.21 10.81 6.70
C VAL A 112 3.63 9.40 6.24
N GLY A 113 3.51 8.37 7.07
CA GLY A 113 3.77 6.99 6.66
C GLY A 113 2.73 6.53 5.65
N GLU A 114 1.44 6.66 5.99
CA GLU A 114 0.34 6.35 5.07
C GLU A 114 0.42 7.17 3.76
N LEU A 115 0.90 8.43 3.83
CA LEU A 115 1.13 9.26 2.64
C LEU A 115 2.08 8.60 1.65
N PHE A 116 3.18 8.03 2.14
CA PHE A 116 4.17 7.37 1.30
C PHE A 116 3.73 5.97 0.87
N ASP A 117 3.01 5.22 1.71
CA ASP A 117 2.44 3.92 1.34
C ASP A 117 1.48 4.06 0.17
N VAL A 118 0.52 4.99 0.29
CA VAL A 118 -0.47 5.26 -0.77
C VAL A 118 0.20 5.81 -2.02
N ALA A 119 1.13 6.76 -1.89
CA ALA A 119 1.85 7.30 -3.04
C ALA A 119 2.66 6.22 -3.76
N SER A 120 3.32 5.33 -3.03
CA SER A 120 4.10 4.23 -3.60
C SER A 120 3.23 3.22 -4.32
N ALA A 121 2.08 2.85 -3.73
CA ALA A 121 1.10 1.97 -4.37
C ALA A 121 0.59 2.56 -5.69
N LEU A 122 0.22 3.85 -5.70
CA LEU A 122 -0.26 4.55 -6.89
C LEU A 122 0.79 4.69 -8.00
N LEU A 123 2.07 4.70 -7.64
CA LEU A 123 3.17 4.79 -8.60
C LEU A 123 3.55 3.44 -9.22
N ARG A 124 3.42 2.35 -8.45
CA ARG A 124 4.05 1.06 -8.78
C ARG A 124 3.07 -0.05 -9.10
N LEU A 125 1.81 0.07 -8.65
CA LEU A 125 0.82 -0.99 -8.79
C LEU A 125 -0.26 -0.62 -9.82
N PRO A 126 -0.76 -1.60 -10.60
CA PRO A 126 -1.92 -1.37 -11.45
C PRO A 126 -3.15 -1.08 -10.58
N LEU A 127 -4.09 -0.30 -11.11
CA LEU A 127 -5.36 -0.06 -10.42
C LEU A 127 -6.22 -1.34 -10.45
N PRO A 128 -6.83 -1.73 -9.32
CA PRO A 128 -7.71 -2.89 -9.30
C PRO A 128 -8.98 -2.62 -10.11
N LYS A 129 -9.52 -3.65 -10.75
CA LYS A 129 -10.74 -3.56 -11.57
C LYS A 129 -12.02 -3.45 -10.74
N GLY A 130 -11.92 -3.75 -9.45
CA GLY A 130 -13.03 -3.77 -8.50
C GLY A 130 -12.51 -3.83 -7.06
N ASN A 131 -13.40 -4.16 -6.13
CA ASN A 131 -13.13 -4.18 -4.69
C ASN A 131 -12.99 -5.61 -4.12
N ARG A 132 -12.93 -6.65 -4.97
CA ARG A 132 -12.84 -8.04 -4.53
C ARG A 132 -11.39 -8.42 -4.26
N VAL A 133 -11.05 -8.70 -3.00
CA VAL A 133 -9.69 -8.98 -2.56
C VAL A 133 -9.48 -10.45 -2.23
N GLY A 134 -8.38 -11.03 -2.72
CA GLY A 134 -7.86 -12.31 -2.25
C GLY A 134 -6.76 -12.08 -1.21
N VAL A 135 -6.71 -12.90 -0.17
CA VAL A 135 -5.70 -12.80 0.89
C VAL A 135 -4.91 -14.10 0.96
N LEU A 136 -3.59 -14.00 0.88
CA LEU A 136 -2.65 -15.11 1.09
C LEU A 136 -1.82 -14.84 2.34
N THR A 137 -1.80 -15.78 3.27
CA THR A 137 -1.09 -15.63 4.55
C THR A 137 -0.43 -16.94 5.00
N SER A 138 0.63 -16.82 5.82
CA SER A 138 1.24 -17.96 6.51
C SER A 138 0.64 -18.26 7.89
N GLY A 139 -0.24 -17.39 8.39
CA GLY A 139 -0.90 -17.55 9.67
C GLY A 139 -2.35 -17.05 9.72
N GLY A 140 -3.25 -17.90 10.21
CA GLY A 140 -4.68 -17.60 10.34
C GLY A 140 -5.03 -16.43 11.26
N GLY A 141 -4.15 -16.03 12.20
CA GLY A 141 -4.37 -14.82 13.00
C GLY A 141 -4.42 -13.55 12.14
N PHE A 142 -3.54 -13.45 11.15
CA PHE A 142 -3.53 -12.35 10.19
C PHE A 142 -4.75 -12.38 9.27
N ALA A 143 -5.26 -13.57 8.94
CA ALA A 143 -6.46 -13.71 8.11
C ALA A 143 -7.65 -12.96 8.71
N CYS A 144 -7.88 -13.06 10.02
CA CYS A 144 -8.95 -12.34 10.70
C CYS A 144 -8.75 -10.82 10.64
N VAL A 145 -7.56 -10.34 11.04
CA VAL A 145 -7.23 -8.90 11.08
C VAL A 145 -7.38 -8.26 9.70
N VAL A 146 -6.90 -8.93 8.66
CA VAL A 146 -6.96 -8.43 7.28
C VAL A 146 -8.39 -8.44 6.77
N SER A 147 -9.16 -9.48 7.06
CA SER A 147 -10.56 -9.57 6.64
C SER A 147 -11.41 -8.45 7.26
N ASP A 148 -11.27 -8.24 8.58
CA ASP A 148 -11.96 -7.16 9.31
C ASP A 148 -11.57 -5.78 8.74
N ALA A 149 -10.28 -5.56 8.47
CA ALA A 149 -9.79 -4.32 7.88
C ALA A 149 -10.38 -4.11 6.48
N CYS A 150 -10.39 -5.13 5.63
CA CYS A 150 -10.95 -5.07 4.28
C CYS A 150 -12.44 -4.70 4.31
N GLU A 151 -13.23 -5.39 5.12
CA GLU A 151 -14.68 -5.13 5.24
C GLU A 151 -14.95 -3.71 5.77
N SER A 152 -14.18 -3.25 6.78
CA SER A 152 -14.32 -1.90 7.34
C SER A 152 -14.03 -0.77 6.32
N LEU A 153 -13.24 -1.08 5.29
CA LEU A 153 -12.88 -0.18 4.20
C LEU A 153 -13.78 -0.34 2.96
N GLY A 154 -14.78 -1.22 3.01
CA GLY A 154 -15.71 -1.50 1.91
C GLY A 154 -15.14 -2.40 0.81
N LEU A 155 -14.07 -3.14 1.11
CA LEU A 155 -13.55 -4.20 0.26
C LEU A 155 -14.32 -5.49 0.51
N GLU A 156 -14.40 -6.34 -0.50
CA GLU A 156 -15.13 -7.61 -0.47
C GLU A 156 -14.15 -8.77 -0.52
N MET A 157 -14.30 -9.76 0.37
CA MET A 157 -13.51 -10.98 0.29
C MET A 157 -13.94 -11.80 -0.94
N ALA A 158 -13.03 -11.95 -1.91
CA ALA A 158 -13.29 -12.66 -3.15
C ALA A 158 -13.68 -14.13 -2.90
N SER A 159 -14.64 -14.64 -3.66
CA SER A 159 -14.95 -16.07 -3.72
C SER A 159 -14.03 -16.76 -4.72
N LEU A 160 -13.31 -17.78 -4.29
CA LEU A 160 -12.38 -18.50 -5.16
C LEU A 160 -13.12 -19.33 -6.20
N SER A 161 -12.62 -19.36 -7.43
CA SER A 161 -13.12 -20.25 -8.45
C SER A 161 -12.85 -21.72 -8.08
N PRO A 162 -13.68 -22.68 -8.52
CA PRO A 162 -13.40 -24.10 -8.30
C PRO A 162 -12.04 -24.54 -8.84
N HIS A 163 -11.61 -23.97 -9.98
CA HIS A 163 -10.29 -24.22 -10.56
C HIS A 163 -9.15 -23.76 -9.65
N THR A 164 -9.30 -22.59 -9.03
CA THR A 164 -8.34 -22.05 -8.07
C THR A 164 -8.22 -22.95 -6.84
N VAL A 165 -9.35 -23.39 -6.28
CA VAL A 165 -9.38 -24.31 -5.13
C VAL A 165 -8.73 -25.64 -5.47
N GLU A 166 -8.99 -26.20 -6.64
CA GLU A 166 -8.35 -27.45 -7.11
C GLU A 166 -6.83 -27.31 -7.20
N ARG A 167 -6.33 -26.20 -7.78
CA ARG A 167 -4.89 -25.94 -7.86
C ARG A 167 -4.24 -25.74 -6.49
N LEU A 168 -4.92 -25.07 -5.56
CA LEU A 168 -4.45 -24.90 -4.20
C LEU A 168 -4.41 -26.23 -3.43
N ASN A 169 -5.38 -27.13 -3.65
CA ASN A 169 -5.39 -28.47 -3.07
C ASN A 169 -4.21 -29.35 -3.46
N ALA A 170 -3.59 -29.10 -4.62
CA ALA A 170 -2.41 -29.82 -5.06
C ALA A 170 -1.12 -29.34 -4.34
N VAL A 171 -1.16 -28.17 -3.70
CA VAL A 171 0.00 -27.53 -3.06
C VAL A 171 -0.12 -27.56 -1.54
N LEU A 172 -1.32 -27.30 -1.02
CA LEU A 172 -1.58 -27.12 0.40
C LEU A 172 -2.01 -28.43 1.08
N PRO A 173 -1.70 -28.60 2.37
CA PRO A 173 -2.18 -29.75 3.13
C PRO A 173 -3.72 -29.73 3.25
N PRO A 174 -4.40 -30.88 3.35
CA PRO A 174 -5.87 -30.95 3.34
C PRO A 174 -6.61 -30.08 4.38
N ARG A 175 -5.91 -29.64 5.43
CA ARG A 175 -6.42 -28.82 6.54
C ARG A 175 -6.47 -27.32 6.27
N TRP A 176 -6.04 -26.83 5.10
CA TRP A 176 -6.20 -25.42 4.76
C TRP A 176 -7.70 -25.05 4.62
N PRO A 177 -8.09 -23.76 4.67
CA PRO A 177 -9.51 -23.38 4.75
C PRO A 177 -10.40 -23.72 3.54
N HIS A 178 -9.83 -24.04 2.38
CA HIS A 178 -10.56 -24.19 1.09
C HIS A 178 -11.38 -22.96 0.68
N ALA A 179 -10.99 -21.79 1.19
CA ALA A 179 -11.67 -20.52 1.01
C ALA A 179 -10.66 -19.36 1.07
N ASN A 180 -11.15 -18.15 0.83
CA ASN A 180 -10.42 -16.91 1.06
C ASN A 180 -10.76 -16.38 2.47
N PRO A 181 -9.80 -16.06 3.34
CA PRO A 181 -8.33 -16.06 3.16
C PRO A 181 -7.67 -17.44 2.99
N ILE A 182 -6.62 -17.48 2.18
CA ILE A 182 -5.74 -18.64 1.97
C ILE A 182 -4.67 -18.64 3.05
N ASP A 183 -4.82 -19.51 4.05
CA ASP A 183 -3.79 -19.81 5.05
C ASP A 183 -2.94 -20.99 4.56
N THR A 184 -1.64 -20.76 4.36
CA THR A 184 -0.69 -21.81 3.95
C THR A 184 -0.37 -22.80 5.07
N VAL A 185 -0.80 -22.49 6.29
CA VAL A 185 -0.73 -23.34 7.48
C VAL A 185 0.70 -23.77 7.83
N ALA A 186 1.67 -22.87 7.65
CA ALA A 186 3.10 -23.12 7.82
C ALA A 186 3.63 -24.31 6.97
N ALA A 187 3.11 -24.50 5.75
CA ALA A 187 3.54 -25.54 4.83
C ALA A 187 4.92 -25.30 4.17
N GLY A 188 5.70 -24.34 4.66
CA GLY A 188 7.02 -23.98 4.12
C GLY A 188 6.93 -23.06 2.91
N PHE A 189 7.82 -23.28 1.93
CA PHE A 189 8.03 -22.42 0.75
C PHE A 189 6.95 -22.62 -0.34
N VAL A 190 5.67 -22.44 0.01
CA VAL A 190 4.53 -22.65 -0.90
C VAL A 190 3.87 -21.35 -1.37
N THR A 191 4.36 -20.19 -0.93
CA THR A 191 3.75 -18.88 -1.21
C THR A 191 3.55 -18.63 -2.70
N TYR A 192 4.60 -18.75 -3.53
CA TYR A 192 4.49 -18.51 -4.97
C TYR A 192 3.62 -19.56 -5.70
N PRO A 193 3.77 -20.87 -5.46
CA PRO A 193 2.83 -21.87 -5.96
C PRO A 193 1.36 -21.58 -5.65
N CYS A 194 1.06 -21.02 -4.46
CA CYS A 194 -0.29 -20.57 -4.10
C CYS A 194 -0.69 -19.25 -4.78
N LEU A 195 0.27 -18.35 -5.03
CA LEU A 195 0.00 -17.03 -5.60
C LEU A 195 -0.43 -17.09 -7.08
N TRP A 196 0.11 -18.02 -7.86
CA TRP A 196 -0.19 -18.15 -9.29
C TRP A 196 -1.67 -18.42 -9.61
N PRO A 197 -2.33 -19.44 -9.03
CA PRO A 197 -3.75 -19.65 -9.28
C PRO A 197 -4.61 -18.47 -8.80
N LEU A 198 -4.19 -17.75 -7.75
CA LEU A 198 -4.92 -16.56 -7.26
C LEU A 198 -4.83 -15.39 -8.24
N MET A 199 -3.66 -15.14 -8.82
CA MET A 199 -3.48 -14.13 -9.87
C MET A 199 -4.31 -14.44 -11.12
N GLU A 200 -4.50 -15.72 -11.43
CA GLU A 200 -5.29 -16.20 -12.57
C GLU A 200 -6.81 -16.15 -12.33
N ASP A 201 -7.27 -16.04 -11.09
CA ASP A 201 -8.70 -16.11 -10.75
C ASP A 201 -9.45 -14.80 -11.05
N ASP A 202 -10.34 -14.79 -12.04
CA ASP A 202 -11.14 -13.62 -12.43
C ASP A 202 -12.09 -13.09 -11.34
N ASN A 203 -12.29 -13.84 -10.25
CA ASN A 203 -13.04 -13.36 -9.09
C ASN A 203 -12.25 -12.43 -8.17
N ILE A 204 -10.92 -12.34 -8.37
CA ILE A 204 -10.01 -11.52 -7.57
C ILE A 204 -9.59 -10.29 -8.38
N ASP A 205 -9.81 -9.11 -7.81
CA ASP A 205 -9.41 -7.82 -8.41
C ASP A 205 -8.07 -7.31 -7.86
N ALA A 206 -7.71 -7.70 -6.62
CA ALA A 206 -6.44 -7.37 -5.95
C ALA A 206 -6.03 -8.48 -4.96
N LEU A 207 -4.73 -8.59 -4.69
CA LEU A 207 -4.21 -9.54 -3.70
C LEU A 207 -3.49 -8.84 -2.55
N LEU A 208 -3.76 -9.31 -1.34
CA LEU A 208 -2.99 -8.98 -0.14
C LEU A 208 -2.19 -10.22 0.27
N VAL A 209 -0.87 -10.09 0.30
CA VAL A 209 0.04 -11.15 0.73
C VAL A 209 0.63 -10.74 2.06
N VAL A 210 0.26 -11.43 3.13
CA VAL A 210 0.56 -11.02 4.51
C VAL A 210 1.40 -12.09 5.18
N ASP A 211 2.61 -11.72 5.60
CA ASP A 211 3.55 -12.63 6.30
C ASP A 211 3.90 -13.91 5.51
N ALA A 212 3.79 -13.88 4.18
CA ALA A 212 4.04 -15.06 3.33
C ALA A 212 5.24 -14.92 2.40
N ILE A 213 5.69 -13.69 2.09
CA ILE A 213 6.89 -13.42 1.27
C ILE A 213 8.00 -12.90 2.20
N GLY A 214 9.24 -13.34 1.97
CA GLY A 214 10.40 -13.00 2.80
C GLY A 214 10.58 -13.94 4.00
N TYR A 215 9.89 -15.08 4.00
CA TYR A 215 10.03 -16.08 5.05
C TYR A 215 11.47 -16.64 5.09
N SER A 216 12.07 -16.86 3.91
CA SER A 216 13.46 -17.33 3.82
C SER A 216 14.44 -16.34 4.49
N VAL A 217 14.33 -15.05 4.15
CA VAL A 217 15.14 -13.95 4.69
C VAL A 217 14.99 -13.84 6.20
N MET A 218 13.75 -13.88 6.70
CA MET A 218 13.47 -13.82 8.14
C MET A 218 14.12 -15.00 8.89
N MET A 219 13.97 -16.23 8.36
CA MET A 219 14.53 -17.42 9.01
C MET A 219 16.05 -17.44 8.94
N HIS A 220 16.64 -16.96 7.84
CA HIS A 220 18.08 -16.78 7.71
C HIS A 220 18.62 -15.77 8.73
N GLN A 221 17.95 -14.63 8.89
CA GLN A 221 18.30 -13.62 9.90
C GLN A 221 18.22 -14.20 11.31
N TRP A 222 17.19 -14.98 11.63
CA TRP A 222 17.07 -15.67 12.93
C TRP A 222 18.19 -16.69 13.14
N ALA A 223 18.51 -17.47 12.10
CA ALA A 223 19.57 -18.46 12.17
C ALA A 223 20.96 -17.84 12.32
N SER A 224 21.16 -16.57 11.92
CA SER A 224 22.42 -15.85 12.13
C SER A 224 22.81 -15.73 13.61
N TYR A 225 21.84 -15.82 14.53
CA TYR A 225 22.05 -15.84 15.99
C TYR A 225 22.33 -17.24 16.57
N ALA A 226 22.26 -18.30 15.76
CA ALA A 226 22.46 -19.69 16.20
C ALA A 226 23.97 -20.07 16.28
N PRO A 227 24.32 -21.15 17.02
CA PRO A 227 25.68 -21.70 17.03
C PRO A 227 26.17 -22.09 15.62
N LEU A 228 27.49 -21.97 15.37
CA LEU A 228 28.12 -22.15 14.05
C LEU A 228 27.61 -23.37 13.23
N PRO A 229 27.48 -24.59 13.79
CA PRO A 229 27.05 -25.76 13.00
C PRO A 229 25.60 -25.67 12.51
N LEU A 230 24.75 -24.92 13.22
CA LEU A 230 23.37 -24.66 12.81
C LEU A 230 23.30 -23.52 11.80
N ARG A 231 24.18 -22.53 11.95
CA ARG A 231 24.30 -21.40 11.02
C ARG A 231 24.74 -21.85 9.61
N GLU A 232 25.79 -22.66 9.49
CA GLU A 232 26.25 -23.15 8.18
C GLU A 232 25.17 -23.91 7.41
N LYS A 233 24.38 -24.74 8.12
CA LYS A 233 23.23 -25.44 7.52
C LYS A 233 22.08 -24.50 7.14
N ALA A 234 21.86 -23.45 7.93
CA ALA A 234 20.83 -22.47 7.64
C ALA A 234 21.20 -21.62 6.43
N ASP A 235 22.48 -21.22 6.30
CA ASP A 235 22.99 -20.46 5.16
C ASP A 235 22.79 -21.26 3.85
N GLU A 236 23.03 -22.58 3.86
CA GLU A 236 22.81 -23.45 2.69
C GLU A 236 21.31 -23.59 2.32
N ILE A 237 20.45 -23.81 3.31
CA ILE A 237 19.00 -24.00 3.08
C ILE A 237 18.34 -22.69 2.66
N PHE A 238 18.51 -21.62 3.45
CA PHE A 238 17.79 -20.38 3.22
C PHE A 238 18.41 -19.56 2.09
N GLY A 239 19.72 -19.62 1.85
CA GLY A 239 20.33 -18.94 0.70
C GLY A 239 19.79 -19.45 -0.64
N ARG A 240 19.51 -20.75 -0.76
CA ARG A 240 18.86 -21.31 -1.96
C ARG A 240 17.41 -20.84 -2.09
N GLU A 241 16.67 -20.81 -0.99
CA GLU A 241 15.26 -20.41 -0.99
C GLU A 241 15.11 -18.91 -1.26
N GLU A 242 16.06 -18.08 -0.80
CA GLU A 242 16.15 -16.65 -1.16
C GLU A 242 16.30 -16.46 -2.68
N GLU A 243 17.11 -17.26 -3.36
CA GLU A 243 17.26 -17.21 -4.81
C GLU A 243 15.95 -17.58 -5.54
N GLU A 244 15.24 -18.59 -5.05
CA GLU A 244 13.93 -18.97 -5.60
C GLU A 244 12.85 -17.93 -5.26
N GLU A 245 12.92 -17.26 -4.10
CA GLU A 245 12.03 -16.16 -3.76
C GLU A 245 12.23 -14.96 -4.69
N LEU A 246 13.46 -14.63 -5.06
CA LEU A 246 13.77 -13.57 -6.04
C LEU A 246 13.19 -13.89 -7.42
N LYS A 247 13.36 -15.13 -7.91
CA LYS A 247 12.72 -15.60 -9.16
C LYS A 247 11.19 -15.52 -9.08
N GLY A 248 10.64 -15.82 -7.89
CA GLY A 248 9.23 -15.65 -7.60
C GLY A 248 8.77 -14.20 -7.72
N LEU A 249 9.54 -13.24 -7.20
CA LEU A 249 9.26 -11.81 -7.32
C LEU A 249 9.28 -11.34 -8.78
N ASP A 250 10.29 -11.73 -9.56
CA ASP A 250 10.36 -11.36 -10.98
C ASP A 250 9.12 -11.85 -11.74
N LYS A 251 8.74 -13.11 -11.53
CA LYS A 251 7.52 -13.68 -12.12
C LYS A 251 6.24 -13.02 -11.61
N LEU A 252 6.22 -12.56 -10.36
CA LEU A 252 5.09 -11.82 -9.80
C LEU A 252 4.87 -10.51 -10.56
N PHE A 253 5.93 -9.76 -10.89
CA PHE A 253 5.82 -8.55 -11.72
C PHE A 253 5.22 -8.87 -13.10
N GLU A 254 5.68 -9.93 -13.76
CA GLU A 254 5.11 -10.38 -15.04
C GLU A 254 3.61 -10.71 -14.92
N TYR A 255 3.21 -11.35 -13.82
CA TYR A 255 1.81 -11.68 -13.56
C TYR A 255 0.97 -10.44 -13.26
N MET A 256 1.48 -9.46 -12.50
CA MET A 256 0.79 -8.19 -12.28
C MET A 256 0.56 -7.45 -13.59
N ASP A 257 1.56 -7.42 -14.47
CA ASP A 257 1.43 -6.81 -15.80
C ASP A 257 0.44 -7.59 -16.69
N LYS A 258 0.48 -8.92 -16.66
CA LYS A 258 -0.40 -9.76 -17.48
C LYS A 258 -1.86 -9.66 -17.06
N TYR A 259 -2.15 -9.78 -15.76
CA TYR A 259 -3.52 -9.86 -15.25
C TYR A 259 -4.09 -8.51 -14.83
N GLN A 260 -3.24 -7.48 -14.71
CA GLN A 260 -3.60 -6.14 -14.25
C GLN A 260 -4.28 -6.18 -12.87
N LYS A 261 -3.67 -6.92 -11.94
CA LYS A 261 -4.10 -7.06 -10.55
C LYS A 261 -2.98 -6.61 -9.63
N PRO A 262 -3.21 -5.62 -8.74
CA PRO A 262 -2.19 -5.22 -7.79
C PRO A 262 -1.99 -6.32 -6.74
N VAL A 263 -0.73 -6.54 -6.37
CA VAL A 263 -0.36 -7.35 -5.22
C VAL A 263 0.31 -6.47 -4.18
N ILE A 264 -0.30 -6.37 -3.01
CA ILE A 264 0.24 -5.62 -1.87
C ILE A 264 0.83 -6.65 -0.91
N ILE A 265 2.10 -6.47 -0.57
CA ILE A 265 2.85 -7.36 0.30
C ILE A 265 3.03 -6.67 1.64
N SER A 266 2.66 -7.34 2.72
CA SER A 266 2.94 -6.93 4.09
C SER A 266 3.93 -7.93 4.69
N GLY A 267 5.15 -7.47 4.98
CA GLY A 267 6.25 -8.29 5.50
C GLY A 267 7.59 -7.54 5.43
N ASN A 268 8.54 -7.91 6.28
CA ASN A 268 9.89 -7.33 6.24
C ASN A 268 10.66 -7.93 5.05
N LEU A 269 10.65 -7.24 3.92
CA LEU A 269 11.58 -7.51 2.80
C LEU A 269 12.97 -6.91 3.03
N THR A 270 13.19 -6.24 4.17
CA THR A 270 14.44 -5.56 4.49
C THR A 270 15.41 -6.50 5.21
N GLY A 271 16.26 -7.16 4.41
CA GLY A 271 17.60 -7.61 4.80
C GLY A 271 18.64 -6.72 4.15
#